data_AF-A0A5J4VHS9-F1
#
_entry.id   AF-A0A5J4VHS9-F1
#
_cell.length_a   1.000
_cell.length_b   1.000
_cell.length_c   1.000
_cell.angle_alpha   90.00
_cell.angle_beta   90.00
_cell.angle_gamma   90.00
#
_symmetry.space_group_name_H-M   'P 1'
#
loop_
_entity.id
_entity.type
_entity.pdbx_description
1 polymer ?
#
loop_
_entity_poly.entity_id
_entity_poly.type
_entity_poly.pdbx_seq_one_letter_code
_entity_poly.pdbx_strand_id
1 'polypeptide(L)'
;MFRQLQTMTLRQIADVDHINRIRDDNHIENLRWITHRDNTRNQSSNHNIQYTYVDQLSEDAITVNDYGSYQFEFYYYDLADDEFYYFNGRQYRQLHVNTMKSTGALYVQMMDTTDRKRSISINKFKRLYEIDY
;
A
#
# COMPACT_ATOMS: atom_id res chain seq x y z
N MET A 1 -31.76 15.37 23.99
CA MET A 1 -30.70 15.47 22.96
C MET A 1 -30.38 14.04 22.52
N PHE A 2 -30.97 13.59 21.42
CA PHE A 2 -30.85 12.22 20.94
C PHE A 2 -29.44 11.99 20.39
N ARG A 3 -28.66 11.08 21.00
CA ARG A 3 -27.57 10.42 20.29
C ARG A 3 -28.21 9.42 19.33
N GLN A 4 -28.27 9.77 18.04
CA GLN A 4 -28.47 8.74 17.03
C GLN A 4 -27.24 7.85 17.05
N LEU A 5 -27.41 6.62 17.56
CA LEU A 5 -26.54 5.51 17.24
C LEU A 5 -26.68 5.28 15.72
N GLN A 6 -25.64 5.62 14.96
CA GLN A 6 -25.55 5.17 13.58
C GLN A 6 -25.39 3.65 13.61
N THR A 7 -26.48 2.93 13.44
CA THR A 7 -26.46 1.51 13.06
C THR A 7 -25.87 1.41 11.67
N MET A 8 -24.55 1.21 11.56
CA MET A 8 -23.91 0.80 10.31
C MET A 8 -24.16 -0.68 10.07
N THR A 9 -25.34 -1.02 9.54
CA THR A 9 -25.53 -2.29 8.83
C THR A 9 -25.15 -2.10 7.37
N LEU A 10 -23.85 -2.03 7.10
CA LEU A 10 -23.31 -2.49 5.83
C LEU A 10 -22.86 -3.92 6.09
N ARG A 11 -23.36 -4.90 5.33
CA ARG A 11 -22.66 -6.18 5.19
C ARG A 11 -21.27 -5.84 4.68
N GLN A 12 -20.31 -5.73 5.59
CA GLN A 12 -18.91 -5.69 5.23
C GLN A 12 -18.65 -7.08 4.64
N ILE A 13 -18.62 -7.18 3.31
CA ILE A 13 -18.27 -8.42 2.63
C ILE A 13 -16.82 -8.68 3.03
N ALA A 14 -16.67 -9.59 3.99
CA ALA A 14 -15.40 -10.02 4.50
C ALA A 14 -14.97 -11.22 3.66
N ASP A 15 -13.77 -11.11 3.08
CA ASP A 15 -13.09 -12.24 2.47
C ASP A 15 -12.29 -12.98 3.55
N VAL A 16 -12.09 -14.28 3.35
CA VAL A 16 -11.07 -15.04 4.09
C VAL A 16 -9.73 -14.82 3.37
N ASP A 17 -8.77 -14.24 4.08
CA ASP A 17 -7.42 -13.99 3.60
C ASP A 17 -6.42 -14.93 4.27
N HIS A 18 -5.55 -15.53 3.46
CA HIS A 18 -4.38 -16.28 3.91
C HIS A 18 -3.24 -15.30 4.17
N ILE A 19 -2.88 -15.14 5.44
CA ILE A 19 -1.98 -14.06 5.84
C ILE A 19 -0.60 -14.22 5.19
N ASN A 20 -0.09 -15.45 5.10
CA ASN A 20 1.18 -15.76 4.43
C ASN A 20 1.08 -15.87 2.89
N ARG A 21 -0.12 -15.69 2.31
CA ARG A 21 -0.42 -15.78 0.88
C ARG A 21 -0.27 -17.17 0.27
N ILE A 22 -0.13 -18.22 1.10
CA ILE A 22 -0.10 -19.63 0.68
C ILE A 22 -1.53 -20.18 0.74
N ARG A 23 -2.13 -20.40 -0.42
CA ARG A 23 -3.55 -20.79 -0.55
C ARG A 23 -3.89 -22.14 0.08
N ASP A 24 -2.92 -23.04 0.16
CA ASP A 24 -3.10 -24.39 0.69
C ASP A 24 -2.83 -24.46 2.21
N ASP A 25 -2.33 -23.38 2.82
CA ASP A 25 -2.06 -23.30 4.26
C ASP A 25 -3.32 -22.86 5.02
N ASN A 26 -4.15 -23.83 5.36
CA ASN A 26 -5.46 -23.61 5.99
C ASN A 26 -5.42 -23.69 7.54
N HIS A 27 -4.25 -23.51 8.16
CA HIS A 27 -4.16 -23.41 9.61
C HIS A 27 -4.90 -22.15 10.10
N ILE A 28 -5.65 -22.25 11.20
CA ILE A 28 -6.55 -21.18 11.68
C ILE A 28 -5.77 -19.89 11.96
N GLU A 29 -4.55 -20.00 12.50
CA GLU A 29 -3.63 -18.90 12.76
C GLU A 29 -3.14 -18.16 11.51
N ASN A 30 -3.27 -18.78 10.33
CA ASN A 30 -2.94 -18.19 9.03
C ASN A 30 -4.16 -17.56 8.34
N LEU A 31 -5.37 -17.69 8.88
CA LEU A 31 -6.59 -17.17 8.27
C LEU A 31 -7.11 -15.94 9.03
N ARG A 32 -7.60 -14.93 8.29
CA ARG A 32 -8.28 -13.77 8.88
C ARG A 32 -9.44 -13.29 8.02
N TRP A 33 -10.45 -12.72 8.68
CA TRP A 33 -11.54 -12.01 8.03
C TRP A 33 -11.12 -10.57 7.78
N ILE A 34 -11.06 -10.15 6.51
CA ILE A 34 -10.70 -8.78 6.14
C ILE A 34 -11.61 -8.27 5.02
N THR A 35 -11.57 -6.96 4.76
CA THR A 35 -12.31 -6.41 3.63
C THR A 35 -11.74 -6.92 2.31
N HIS A 36 -12.58 -7.04 1.28
CA HIS A 36 -12.13 -7.38 -0.07
C HIS A 36 -10.99 -6.47 -0.58
N ARG A 37 -11.04 -5.19 -0.20
CA ARG A 37 -10.02 -4.20 -0.56
C ARG A 37 -8.66 -4.53 0.09
N ASP A 38 -8.65 -4.89 1.36
CA ASP A 38 -7.42 -5.23 2.07
C ASP A 38 -6.89 -6.59 1.62
N ASN A 39 -7.78 -7.54 1.28
CA ASN A 39 -7.40 -8.81 0.65
C ASN A 39 -6.68 -8.60 -0.68
N THR A 40 -7.22 -7.71 -1.52
CA THR A 40 -6.57 -7.33 -2.79
C THR A 40 -5.18 -6.69 -2.55
N ARG A 41 -4.96 -6.02 -1.40
CA ARG A 41 -3.66 -5.45 -1.04
C ARG A 41 -2.66 -6.49 -0.50
N ASN A 42 -3.13 -7.67 -0.08
CA ASN A 42 -2.30 -8.80 0.36
C ASN A 42 -2.00 -9.81 -0.76
N GLN A 43 -2.36 -9.55 -2.02
CA GLN A 43 -2.09 -10.49 -3.12
C GLN A 43 -0.59 -10.67 -3.40
N SER A 44 -0.17 -11.89 -3.73
CA SER A 44 1.21 -12.18 -4.16
C SER A 44 1.53 -11.68 -5.57
N SER A 45 0.51 -11.48 -6.42
CA SER A 45 0.68 -10.97 -7.78
C SER A 45 -0.61 -10.40 -8.35
N ASN A 46 -0.46 -9.57 -9.39
CA ASN A 46 -1.57 -9.04 -10.17
C ASN A 46 -1.10 -8.61 -11.58
N HIS A 47 -1.84 -8.94 -12.64
CA HIS A 47 -1.51 -8.55 -14.04
C HIS A 47 -0.02 -8.70 -14.41
N ASN A 48 0.55 -9.90 -14.25
CA ASN A 48 1.97 -10.21 -14.50
C ASN A 48 2.99 -9.50 -13.59
N ILE A 49 2.54 -8.72 -12.61
CA ILE A 49 3.39 -8.13 -11.58
C ILE A 49 3.43 -9.08 -10.39
N GLN A 50 4.62 -9.53 -10.01
CA GLN A 50 4.85 -10.23 -8.75
C GLN A 50 5.15 -9.20 -7.66
N TYR A 51 4.58 -9.38 -6.48
CA TYR A 51 4.78 -8.47 -5.36
C TYR A 51 5.79 -9.05 -4.36
N THR A 52 6.75 -8.21 -3.99
CA THR A 52 7.74 -8.47 -2.94
C THR A 52 7.25 -7.90 -1.62
N TYR A 53 7.52 -8.62 -0.53
CA TYR A 53 7.17 -8.25 0.83
C TYR A 53 8.41 -8.35 1.73
N VAL A 54 8.60 -7.36 2.59
CA VAL A 54 9.64 -7.35 3.63
C VAL A 54 9.00 -7.16 5.01
N ASP A 55 9.64 -7.70 6.05
CA ASP A 55 9.16 -7.62 7.43
C ASP A 55 9.56 -6.31 8.10
N GLN A 56 10.65 -5.69 7.64
CA GLN A 56 11.23 -4.47 8.19
C GLN A 56 11.77 -3.59 7.08
N LEU A 57 11.74 -2.28 7.31
CA LEU A 57 12.43 -1.28 6.49
C LEU A 57 13.70 -0.83 7.20
N SER A 58 14.54 -0.07 6.50
CA SER A 58 15.69 0.60 7.09
C SER A 58 15.28 1.58 8.22
N GLU A 59 16.20 1.86 9.14
CA GLU A 59 15.96 2.81 10.25
C GLU A 59 15.72 4.25 9.76
N ASP A 60 16.26 4.59 8.58
CA ASP A 60 16.16 5.89 7.92
C ASP A 60 15.00 5.96 6.92
N ALA A 61 14.12 4.95 6.88
CA ALA A 61 12.94 4.97 6.02
C ALA A 61 12.04 6.18 6.31
N ILE A 62 11.67 6.89 5.26
CA ILE A 62 10.86 8.10 5.33
C ILE A 62 9.38 7.70 5.32
N THR A 63 8.61 8.20 6.28
CA THR A 63 7.15 8.06 6.22
C THR A 63 6.57 9.06 5.20
N VAL A 64 5.83 8.56 4.22
CA VAL A 64 5.24 9.37 3.15
C VAL A 64 3.79 9.71 3.52
N ASN A 65 3.62 10.86 4.18
CA ASN A 65 2.30 11.33 4.63
C ASN A 65 1.61 12.24 3.60
N ASP A 66 2.35 12.86 2.68
CA ASP A 66 1.80 13.78 1.71
C ASP A 66 2.57 13.84 0.39
N TYR A 67 1.93 14.41 -0.62
CA TYR A 67 2.57 14.81 -1.87
C TYR A 67 1.76 15.94 -2.51
N GLY A 68 2.21 17.17 -2.32
CA GLY A 68 1.45 18.35 -2.74
C GLY A 68 0.17 18.48 -1.90
N SER A 69 -1.01 18.31 -2.52
CA SER A 69 -2.30 18.39 -1.82
C SER A 69 -2.90 17.03 -1.44
N TYR A 70 -2.18 15.93 -1.71
CA TYR A 70 -2.63 14.59 -1.38
C TYR A 70 -2.09 14.17 -0.02
N GLN A 71 -2.90 13.41 0.71
CA GLN A 71 -2.57 12.89 2.04
C GLN A 71 -2.62 11.36 1.99
N PHE A 72 -1.68 10.71 2.67
CA PHE A 72 -1.48 9.27 2.62
C PHE A 72 -1.31 8.70 4.02
N GLU A 73 -1.59 7.41 4.15
CA GLU A 73 -1.36 6.62 5.36
C GLU A 73 -0.72 5.30 4.97
N PHE A 74 0.19 4.81 5.83
CA PHE A 74 0.86 3.50 5.71
C PHE A 74 1.82 3.37 4.52
N TYR A 75 2.32 4.49 3.99
CA TYR A 75 3.31 4.47 2.93
C TYR A 75 4.66 4.98 3.41
N TYR A 76 5.70 4.39 2.84
CA TYR A 76 7.07 4.62 3.23
C TYR A 76 7.96 4.66 2.00
N TYR A 77 9.10 5.34 2.13
CA TYR A 77 10.20 5.32 1.17
C TYR A 77 11.44 4.83 1.91
N ASP A 78 11.98 3.69 1.51
CA ASP A 78 13.21 3.16 2.09
C ASP A 78 14.41 3.75 1.34
N LEU A 79 15.28 4.45 2.08
CA LEU A 79 16.46 5.11 1.50
C LEU A 79 17.55 4.12 1.10
N ALA A 80 17.64 2.96 1.78
CA ALA A 80 18.66 1.95 1.49
C ALA A 80 18.34 1.19 0.20
N ASP A 81 17.06 0.89 -0.03
CA ASP A 81 16.61 0.17 -1.23
C ASP A 81 16.28 1.11 -2.40
N ASP A 82 16.09 2.40 -2.16
CA ASP A 82 15.59 3.41 -3.11
C ASP A 82 14.17 3.09 -3.64
N GLU A 83 13.30 2.57 -2.76
CA GLU A 83 12.02 1.96 -3.14
C GLU A 83 10.84 2.43 -2.27
N PHE A 84 9.66 2.45 -2.86
CA PHE A 84 8.42 2.76 -2.13
C PHE A 84 7.77 1.50 -1.57
N TYR A 85 7.22 1.61 -0.36
CA TYR A 85 6.54 0.53 0.32
C TYR A 85 5.17 0.94 0.85
N TYR A 86 4.24 -0.03 0.90
CA TYR A 86 2.95 0.07 1.58
C TYR A 86 2.84 -0.96 2.69
N PHE A 87 2.57 -0.52 3.91
CA PHE A 87 2.33 -1.41 5.04
C PHE A 87 0.88 -1.90 5.04
N ASN A 88 0.68 -3.21 4.90
CA ASN A 88 -0.65 -3.83 4.84
C ASN A 88 -1.20 -4.25 6.22
N GLY A 89 -0.60 -3.74 7.31
CA GLY A 89 -0.91 -4.15 8.68
C GLY A 89 -0.07 -5.32 9.21
N ARG A 90 0.78 -5.95 8.37
CA ARG A 90 1.69 -7.02 8.81
C ARG A 90 3.08 -6.92 8.16
N GLN A 91 3.13 -6.67 6.85
CA GLN A 91 4.37 -6.58 6.09
C GLN A 91 4.33 -5.37 5.17
N TYR A 92 5.52 -4.96 4.73
CA TYR A 92 5.70 -3.89 3.77
C TYR A 92 5.73 -4.49 2.38
N ARG A 93 4.75 -4.14 1.55
CA ARG A 93 4.72 -4.52 0.15
C ARG A 93 5.44 -3.46 -0.67
N GLN A 94 6.46 -3.85 -1.44
CA GLN A 94 7.10 -2.96 -2.39
C GLN A 94 6.08 -2.52 -3.46
N LEU A 95 6.02 -1.22 -3.75
CA LEU A 95 5.15 -0.67 -4.77
C LEU A 95 5.77 -0.87 -6.16
N HIS A 96 4.93 -1.27 -7.10
CA HIS A 96 5.37 -1.40 -8.49
C HIS A 96 5.65 -0.04 -9.12
N VAL A 97 6.86 0.14 -9.65
CA VAL A 97 7.23 1.30 -10.47
C VAL A 97 6.65 1.14 -11.87
N ASN A 98 5.86 2.13 -12.27
CA ASN A 98 5.24 2.21 -13.58
C ASN A 98 5.98 3.25 -14.44
N THR A 99 5.87 3.09 -15.75
CA THR A 99 6.43 4.04 -16.73
C THR A 99 5.30 4.75 -17.47
N MET A 100 5.29 6.08 -17.44
CA MET A 100 4.33 6.88 -18.19
C MET A 100 4.62 6.79 -19.69
N LYS A 101 3.66 6.29 -20.47
CA LYS A 101 3.86 6.01 -21.90
C LYS A 101 4.29 7.22 -22.74
N SER A 102 3.85 8.43 -22.37
CA SER A 102 4.10 9.65 -23.15
C SER A 102 5.48 10.28 -22.89
N THR A 103 5.99 10.19 -21.66
CA THR A 103 7.21 10.91 -21.23
C THR A 103 8.34 9.99 -20.80
N GLY A 104 8.05 8.70 -20.58
CA GLY A 104 9.00 7.77 -19.93
C GLY A 104 9.17 8.01 -18.43
N ALA A 105 8.44 8.96 -17.83
CA ALA A 105 8.58 9.27 -16.41
C ALA A 105 8.14 8.10 -15.53
N LEU A 106 8.94 7.80 -14.51
CA LEU A 106 8.65 6.74 -13.54
C LEU A 106 7.74 7.26 -12.42
N TYR A 107 6.78 6.42 -12.02
CA TYR A 107 5.85 6.74 -10.92
C TYR A 107 5.34 5.48 -10.22
N VAL A 108 4.94 5.64 -8.96
CA VAL A 108 4.19 4.62 -8.21
C VAL A 108 2.72 5.03 -8.05
N GLN A 109 1.85 4.06 -7.82
CA GLN A 109 0.41 4.30 -7.58
C GLN A 109 0.08 4.12 -6.10
N MET A 110 -0.48 5.17 -5.49
CA MET A 110 -0.84 5.20 -4.08
C MET A 110 -2.32 5.56 -3.93
N MET A 111 -2.99 5.03 -2.92
CA MET A 111 -4.34 5.43 -2.55
C MET A 111 -4.24 6.51 -1.47
N ASP A 112 -4.81 7.68 -1.75
CA ASP A 112 -4.91 8.75 -0.74
C ASP A 112 -5.98 8.43 0.30
N THR A 113 -6.03 9.24 1.37
CA THR A 113 -7.02 9.13 2.46
C THR A 113 -8.46 9.42 2.03
N THR A 114 -8.68 9.85 0.78
CA THR A 114 -10.01 10.02 0.17
C THR A 114 -10.40 8.88 -0.77
N ASP A 115 -9.66 7.77 -0.72
CA ASP A 115 -9.83 6.59 -1.56
C ASP A 115 -9.66 6.86 -3.06
N ARG A 116 -8.83 7.84 -3.41
CA ARG A 116 -8.47 8.14 -4.79
C ARG A 116 -7.05 7.70 -5.08
N LYS A 117 -6.89 7.07 -6.23
CA LYS A 117 -5.59 6.65 -6.75
C LYS A 117 -4.80 7.85 -7.25
N ARG A 118 -3.55 7.99 -6.80
CA ARG A 118 -2.62 9.07 -7.12
C ARG A 118 -1.32 8.51 -7.69
N SER A 119 -0.89 9.08 -8.81
CA SER A 119 0.43 8.81 -9.39
C SER A 119 1.47 9.69 -8.73
N ILE A 120 2.44 9.09 -8.04
CA ILE A 120 3.55 9.81 -7.41
C ILE A 120 4.77 9.65 -8.29
N SER A 121 5.22 10.76 -8.88
CA SER A 121 6.42 10.76 -9.72
C SER A 121 7.65 10.65 -8.84
N ILE A 122 8.50 9.67 -9.13
CA ILE A 122 9.69 9.36 -8.32
C ILE A 122 10.65 10.56 -8.32
N ASN A 123 10.98 11.10 -9.50
CA ASN A 123 11.89 12.25 -9.60
C ASN A 123 11.36 13.49 -8.89
N LYS A 124 10.05 13.73 -8.90
CA LYS A 124 9.47 14.87 -8.19
C LYS A 124 9.44 14.63 -6.68
N PHE A 125 9.15 13.42 -6.24
CA PHE A 125 9.25 13.04 -4.83
C PHE A 125 10.67 13.25 -4.31
N LYS A 126 11.69 12.66 -4.95
CA LYS A 126 13.10 12.81 -4.54
C LYS A 126 13.51 14.28 -4.41
N ARG A 127 13.11 15.15 -5.36
CA ARG A 127 13.38 16.61 -5.27
C ARG A 127 12.69 17.30 -4.11
N LEU A 128 11.46 16.92 -3.77
CA LEU A 128 10.70 17.52 -2.67
C LEU A 128 11.26 17.12 -1.30
N TYR A 129 11.84 15.93 -1.21
CA TYR A 129 12.42 15.37 0.01
C TYR A 129 13.94 15.48 0.07
N GLU A 130 14.56 16.20 -0.89
CA GLU A 130 16.02 16.40 -0.96
C GLU A 130 16.83 15.10 -0.97
N ILE A 131 16.31 14.07 -1.66
CA ILE A 131 16.95 12.76 -1.82
C ILE A 131 17.76 12.75 -3.11
N ASP A 132 18.99 12.24 -3.03
CA ASP A 132 19.90 12.11 -4.18
C ASP A 132 19.40 11.11 -5.23
N TYR A 133 19.91 11.28 -6.45
CA TYR A 133 19.52 10.52 -7.65
C TYR A 133 20.29 9.22 -7.83
#